data_AF-A0AAD7PDB4-F1
#
_entry.id   AF-A0AAD7PDB4-F1
#
_cell.length_a   1.000
_cell.length_b   1.000
_cell.length_c   1.000
_cell.angle_alpha   90.00
_cell.angle_beta   90.00
_cell.angle_gamma   90.00
#
_symmetry.space_group_name_H-M   'P 1'
#
loop_
_entity.id
_entity.type
_entity.pdbx_description
1 polymer ?
#
loop_
_entity_poly.entity_id
_entity_poly.type
_entity_poly.pdbx_seq_one_letter_code
_entity_poly.pdbx_strand_id
1 'polypeptide(L)'
;MPEISKFSQTRNTKQLQDLRRELGMALCNPIEHLGQTQALGRIEEVIKELATYSEDHDERKKLQNFIPFFQDIKAKAPLAANALEDIPSIETEFKKLGTTLDEDKVKLAGLEQQMKALRERSDQIEQEITKLEQERLKTLALHEDIYRSLFQSIEDCVQHKNQWEALHQAIFSGQTKQMHATVILAQANASWSVLKAKLNM
;
A
#
# COMPACT_ATOMS: atom_id res chain seq x y z
N MET A 1 -24.12 -23.05 -99.06
CA MET A 1 -24.57 -22.71 -97.69
C MET A 1 -24.59 -23.97 -96.84
N PRO A 2 -24.10 -23.96 -95.59
CA PRO A 2 -23.11 -23.05 -95.01
C PRO A 2 -21.87 -23.79 -94.46
N GLU A 3 -20.74 -23.09 -94.56
CA GLU A 3 -19.55 -23.29 -93.75
C GLU A 3 -19.92 -23.18 -92.27
N ILE A 4 -19.62 -24.23 -91.49
CA ILE A 4 -19.65 -24.12 -90.03
C ILE A 4 -18.21 -24.00 -89.55
N SER A 5 -17.80 -22.74 -89.46
CA SER A 5 -17.05 -22.17 -88.34
C SER A 5 -15.70 -22.82 -88.01
N LYS A 6 -14.68 -22.43 -88.78
CA LYS A 6 -13.29 -22.28 -88.28
C LYS A 6 -13.10 -21.00 -87.46
N PHE A 7 -14.17 -20.49 -86.83
CA PHE A 7 -14.21 -19.21 -86.14
C PHE A 7 -14.32 -19.40 -84.62
N SER A 8 -13.42 -20.19 -84.04
CA SER A 8 -13.10 -20.11 -82.62
C SER A 8 -11.92 -21.02 -82.31
N GLN A 9 -10.71 -20.46 -82.21
CA GLN A 9 -9.56 -20.93 -81.41
C GLN A 9 -8.22 -20.67 -82.10
N THR A 10 -7.90 -19.39 -82.29
CA THR A 10 -6.52 -18.91 -82.18
C THR A 10 -6.59 -17.53 -81.54
N ARG A 11 -6.81 -17.49 -80.22
CA ARG A 11 -6.35 -16.33 -79.44
C ARG A 11 -4.84 -16.29 -79.65
N ASN A 12 -4.34 -15.16 -80.13
CA ASN A 12 -2.98 -14.99 -80.64
C ASN A 12 -1.98 -15.46 -79.58
N THR A 13 -1.01 -16.32 -79.93
CA THR A 13 0.03 -16.85 -79.02
C THR A 13 0.73 -15.74 -78.23
N LYS A 14 0.82 -14.54 -78.82
CA LYS A 14 1.30 -13.33 -78.17
C LYS A 14 0.48 -12.91 -76.93
N GLN A 15 -0.85 -12.99 -77.00
CA GLN A 15 -1.75 -12.65 -75.89
C GLN A 15 -1.59 -13.61 -74.70
N LEU A 16 -1.41 -14.91 -74.97
CA LEU A 16 -1.14 -15.90 -73.92
C LEU A 16 0.22 -15.67 -73.25
N GLN A 17 1.25 -15.28 -74.02
CA GLN A 17 2.55 -14.92 -73.45
C GLN A 17 2.47 -13.66 -72.58
N ASP A 18 1.69 -12.66 -72.98
CA ASP A 18 1.51 -11.44 -72.19
C ASP A 18 0.75 -11.74 -70.88
N LEU A 19 -0.28 -12.59 -70.91
CA LEU A 19 -0.96 -13.07 -69.70
C LEU A 19 -0.04 -13.86 -68.75
N ARG A 20 0.83 -14.73 -69.29
CA ARG A 20 1.84 -15.44 -68.47
C ARG A 20 2.85 -14.48 -67.85
N ARG A 21 3.27 -13.46 -68.59
CA ARG A 21 4.16 -12.41 -68.07
C ARG A 21 3.48 -11.63 -66.95
N GLU A 22 2.22 -11.25 -67.13
CA GLU A 22 1.43 -10.55 -66.11
C GLU A 22 1.28 -11.39 -64.84
N LEU A 23 0.91 -12.67 -64.97
CA LEU A 23 0.84 -13.60 -63.85
C LEU A 23 2.19 -13.77 -63.15
N GLY A 24 3.28 -13.92 -63.92
CA GLY A 24 4.63 -14.05 -63.38
C GLY A 24 5.07 -12.82 -62.58
N MET A 25 4.80 -11.62 -63.10
CA MET A 25 5.08 -10.36 -62.38
C MET A 25 4.28 -10.28 -61.08
N ALA A 26 3.00 -10.63 -61.13
CA ALA A 26 2.12 -10.59 -59.97
C ALA A 26 2.52 -11.60 -58.88
N LEU A 27 2.95 -12.81 -59.26
CA LEU A 27 3.41 -13.83 -58.33
C LEU A 27 4.82 -13.55 -57.77
N CYS A 28 5.64 -12.79 -58.50
CA CYS A 28 6.96 -12.35 -58.01
C CYS A 28 6.87 -11.22 -56.98
N ASN A 29 5.77 -10.45 -56.95
CA ASN A 29 5.59 -9.38 -55.97
C ASN A 29 4.22 -9.45 -55.25
N PRO A 30 3.96 -10.56 -54.53
CA PRO A 30 2.63 -10.84 -53.99
C PRO A 30 2.21 -9.84 -52.91
N ILE A 31 3.16 -9.25 -52.17
CA ILE A 31 2.88 -8.30 -51.09
C ILE A 31 2.31 -6.98 -51.63
N GLU A 32 2.83 -6.45 -52.74
CA GLU A 32 2.33 -5.23 -53.36
C GLU A 32 0.89 -5.41 -53.91
N HIS A 33 0.55 -6.62 -54.35
CA HIS A 33 -0.78 -6.94 -54.87
C HIS A 33 -1.79 -7.34 -53.80
N LEU A 34 -1.34 -7.82 -52.62
CA LEU A 34 -2.20 -8.15 -51.49
C LEU A 34 -2.92 -6.93 -50.90
N GLY A 35 -2.31 -5.74 -50.99
CA GLY A 35 -2.94 -4.47 -50.54
C GLY A 35 -3.96 -3.87 -51.52
N GLN A 36 -4.11 -4.44 -52.73
CA GLN A 36 -4.98 -3.90 -53.78
C GLN A 36 -6.00 -4.95 -54.20
N THR A 37 -7.23 -4.89 -53.67
CA THR A 37 -8.31 -5.84 -53.95
C THR A 37 -8.63 -5.98 -55.45
N GLN A 38 -8.46 -4.89 -56.20
CA GLN A 38 -8.60 -4.89 -57.66
C GLN A 38 -7.48 -5.68 -58.38
N ALA A 39 -6.26 -5.69 -57.84
CA ALA A 39 -5.14 -6.45 -58.39
C ALA A 39 -5.35 -7.97 -58.21
N LEU A 40 -5.82 -8.40 -57.04
CA LEU A 40 -6.17 -9.82 -56.81
C LEU A 40 -7.33 -10.28 -57.71
N GLY A 41 -8.31 -9.40 -57.98
CA GLY A 41 -9.37 -9.67 -58.97
C GLY A 41 -8.81 -9.93 -60.37
N ARG A 42 -7.92 -9.06 -60.83
CA ARG A 42 -7.27 -9.17 -62.14
C ARG A 42 -6.40 -10.42 -62.27
N ILE A 43 -5.64 -10.78 -61.23
CA ILE A 43 -4.82 -12.00 -61.23
C ILE A 43 -5.70 -13.26 -61.32
N GLU A 44 -6.83 -13.30 -60.62
CA GLU A 44 -7.79 -14.41 -60.72
C GLU A 44 -8.33 -14.56 -62.15
N GLU A 45 -8.66 -13.45 -62.81
CA GLU A 45 -9.10 -13.44 -64.21
C GLU A 45 -8.00 -13.96 -65.15
N VAL A 46 -6.76 -13.51 -64.99
CA VAL A 46 -5.60 -13.98 -65.78
C VAL A 46 -5.40 -15.49 -65.61
N ILE A 47 -5.51 -16.02 -64.39
CA ILE A 47 -5.39 -17.46 -64.12
C ILE A 47 -6.53 -18.25 -64.80
N LYS A 48 -7.77 -17.75 -64.71
CA LYS A 48 -8.93 -18.38 -65.37
C LYS A 48 -8.82 -18.35 -66.89
N GLU A 49 -8.34 -17.26 -67.46
CA GLU A 49 -8.12 -17.16 -68.91
C GLU A 49 -7.02 -18.13 -69.36
N LEU A 50 -5.88 -18.19 -68.67
CA LEU A 50 -4.82 -19.13 -68.99
C LEU A 50 -5.27 -20.60 -68.82
N ALA A 51 -6.09 -20.90 -67.80
CA ALA A 51 -6.67 -22.23 -67.58
C ALA A 51 -7.71 -22.62 -68.65
N THR A 52 -8.32 -21.65 -69.33
CA THR A 52 -9.32 -21.91 -70.38
C THR A 52 -8.65 -22.11 -71.74
N TYR A 53 -7.57 -21.34 -72.01
CA TYR A 53 -6.97 -21.23 -73.33
C TYR A 53 -5.58 -21.87 -73.47
N SER A 54 -4.94 -22.35 -72.39
CA SER A 54 -3.65 -23.04 -72.51
C SER A 54 -3.79 -24.35 -73.28
N GLU A 55 -2.99 -24.52 -74.33
CA GLU A 55 -2.87 -25.77 -75.11
C GLU A 55 -2.08 -26.85 -74.36
N ASP A 56 -1.25 -26.45 -73.39
CA ASP A 56 -0.51 -27.37 -72.52
C ASP A 56 -1.47 -27.94 -71.46
N HIS A 57 -1.80 -29.23 -71.60
CA HIS A 57 -2.67 -29.94 -70.69
C HIS A 57 -2.16 -29.92 -69.23
N ASP A 58 -0.84 -29.94 -69.05
CA ASP A 58 -0.21 -29.98 -67.74
C ASP A 58 -0.24 -28.60 -67.06
N GLU A 59 0.01 -27.52 -67.82
CA GLU A 59 -0.20 -26.14 -67.38
C GLU A 59 -1.67 -25.88 -67.02
N ARG A 60 -2.59 -26.31 -67.90
CA ARG A 60 -4.03 -26.17 -67.70
C ARG A 60 -4.49 -26.80 -66.39
N LYS A 61 -4.05 -28.04 -66.12
CA LYS A 61 -4.38 -28.76 -64.88
C LYS A 61 -3.80 -28.07 -63.64
N LYS A 62 -2.57 -27.56 -63.72
CA LYS A 62 -1.94 -26.80 -62.62
C LYS A 62 -2.72 -25.52 -62.31
N LEU A 63 -3.11 -24.77 -63.34
CA LEU A 63 -3.90 -23.54 -63.16
C LEU A 63 -5.31 -23.83 -62.62
N GLN A 64 -5.99 -24.87 -63.11
CA GLN A 64 -7.29 -25.29 -62.59
C GLN A 64 -7.22 -25.68 -61.11
N ASN A 65 -6.15 -26.37 -60.69
CA ASN A 65 -5.93 -26.70 -59.29
C ASN A 65 -5.53 -25.48 -58.44
N PHE A 66 -4.91 -24.46 -59.05
CA PHE A 66 -4.45 -23.25 -58.36
C PHE A 66 -5.58 -22.24 -58.11
N ILE A 67 -6.62 -22.19 -58.94
CA ILE A 67 -7.78 -21.29 -58.79
C ILE A 67 -8.41 -21.35 -57.37
N PRO A 68 -8.78 -22.53 -56.82
CA PRO A 68 -9.39 -22.58 -55.49
C PRO A 68 -8.44 -22.10 -54.38
N PHE A 69 -7.15 -22.39 -54.50
CA PHE A 69 -6.14 -21.89 -53.57
C PHE A 69 -5.99 -20.36 -53.63
N PHE A 70 -5.98 -19.79 -54.84
CA PHE A 70 -5.91 -18.35 -55.03
C PHE A 70 -7.17 -17.63 -54.52
N GLN A 71 -8.35 -18.23 -54.69
CA GLN A 71 -9.61 -17.70 -54.16
C GLN A 71 -9.62 -17.66 -52.62
N ASP A 72 -9.07 -18.69 -51.96
CA ASP A 72 -8.90 -18.70 -50.50
C ASP A 72 -7.95 -17.58 -50.02
N ILE A 73 -6.83 -17.38 -50.72
CA ILE A 73 -5.90 -16.27 -50.44
C ILE A 73 -6.60 -14.92 -50.61
N LYS A 74 -7.33 -14.73 -51.71
CA LYS A 74 -8.06 -13.49 -52.01
C LYS A 74 -9.13 -13.19 -50.96
N ALA A 75 -9.79 -14.21 -50.42
CA ALA A 75 -10.77 -14.05 -49.34
C ALA A 75 -10.13 -13.64 -48.00
N LYS A 76 -8.91 -14.11 -47.73
CA LYS A 76 -8.18 -13.84 -46.47
C LYS A 76 -7.32 -12.58 -46.50
N ALA A 77 -6.90 -12.13 -47.68
CA ALA A 77 -6.04 -10.95 -47.85
C ALA A 77 -6.59 -9.66 -47.19
N PRO A 78 -7.90 -9.32 -47.30
CA PRO A 78 -8.44 -8.12 -46.66
C PRO A 78 -8.43 -8.22 -45.13
N LEU A 79 -8.66 -9.41 -44.58
CA LEU A 79 -8.61 -9.65 -43.13
C LEU A 79 -7.19 -9.45 -42.59
N ALA A 80 -6.18 -9.91 -43.33
CA ALA A 80 -4.77 -9.69 -42.98
C ALA A 80 -4.36 -8.21 -43.12
N ALA A 81 -4.83 -7.52 -44.16
CA ALA A 81 -4.57 -6.09 -44.35
C ALA A 81 -5.15 -5.24 -43.21
N ASN A 82 -6.41 -5.48 -42.84
CA ASN A 82 -7.06 -4.77 -41.72
C ASN A 82 -6.33 -5.06 -40.39
N ALA A 83 -5.93 -6.31 -40.15
CA ALA A 83 -5.18 -6.67 -38.95
C ALA A 83 -3.80 -6.01 -38.86
N LEU A 84 -3.16 -5.72 -40.01
CA LEU A 84 -1.89 -5.00 -40.08
C LEU A 84 -2.05 -3.48 -39.85
N GLU A 85 -3.21 -2.91 -40.20
CA GLU A 85 -3.50 -1.48 -40.05
C GLU A 85 -3.65 -1.07 -38.57
N ASP A 86 -4.10 -2.00 -37.72
CA ASP A 86 -4.26 -1.77 -36.27
C ASP A 86 -2.94 -1.88 -35.47
N ILE A 87 -1.88 -2.48 -36.04
CA ILE A 87 -0.61 -2.73 -35.33
C ILE A 87 0.04 -1.46 -34.78
N PRO A 88 0.15 -0.34 -35.53
CA PRO A 88 0.76 0.88 -35.00
C PRO A 88 -0.02 1.48 -33.82
N SER A 89 -1.35 1.34 -33.83
CA SER A 89 -2.22 1.77 -32.73
C SER A 89 -1.94 0.93 -31.48
N ILE A 90 -1.91 -0.40 -31.65
CA ILE A 90 -1.59 -1.36 -30.58
C ILE A 90 -0.19 -1.09 -30.01
N GLU A 91 0.82 -0.90 -30.86
CA GLU A 91 2.19 -0.57 -30.41
C GLU A 91 2.25 0.74 -29.62
N THR A 92 1.46 1.74 -30.02
CA THR A 92 1.38 3.03 -29.32
C THR A 92 0.74 2.86 -27.93
N GLU A 93 -0.33 2.08 -27.83
CA GLU A 93 -0.96 1.77 -26.54
C GLU A 93 -0.03 0.96 -25.63
N PHE A 94 0.66 -0.05 -26.16
CA PHE A 94 1.64 -0.83 -25.41
C PHE A 94 2.77 0.04 -24.87
N LYS A 95 3.29 0.98 -25.67
CA LYS A 95 4.32 1.92 -25.22
C LYS A 95 3.81 2.81 -24.08
N LYS A 96 2.58 3.32 -24.18
CA LYS A 96 1.95 4.12 -23.10
C LYS A 96 1.80 3.30 -21.81
N LEU A 97 1.30 2.07 -21.91
CA LEU A 97 1.20 1.14 -20.79
C LEU A 97 2.55 0.88 -20.13
N GLY A 98 3.62 0.71 -20.93
CA GLY A 98 4.98 0.57 -20.43
C GLY A 98 5.41 1.79 -19.59
N THR A 99 5.20 3.00 -20.10
CA THR A 99 5.55 4.23 -19.36
C THR A 99 4.77 4.39 -18.05
N THR A 100 3.45 4.12 -18.07
CA THR A 100 2.62 4.20 -16.85
C THR A 100 3.04 3.16 -15.82
N LEU A 101 3.36 1.94 -16.26
CA LEU A 101 3.84 0.89 -15.37
C LEU A 101 5.17 1.29 -14.70
N ASP A 102 6.07 1.94 -15.43
CA ASP A 102 7.34 2.40 -14.87
C ASP A 102 7.14 3.55 -13.88
N GLU A 103 6.23 4.49 -14.15
CA GLU A 103 5.84 5.52 -13.18
C GLU A 103 5.27 4.92 -11.90
N ASP A 104 4.40 3.92 -12.02
CA ASP A 104 3.77 3.28 -10.87
C ASP A 104 4.76 2.46 -10.05
N LYS A 105 5.75 1.81 -10.68
CA LYS A 105 6.87 1.18 -9.95
C LYS A 105 7.65 2.18 -9.12
N VAL A 106 7.92 3.37 -9.66
CA VAL A 106 8.64 4.44 -8.93
C VAL A 106 7.81 4.93 -7.74
N LYS A 107 6.50 5.16 -7.93
CA LYS A 107 5.60 5.54 -6.84
C LYS A 107 5.55 4.46 -5.75
N LEU A 108 5.47 3.18 -6.14
CA LEU A 108 5.44 2.06 -5.22
C LEU A 108 6.72 1.99 -4.37
N ALA A 109 7.90 2.12 -5.00
CA ALA A 109 9.17 2.18 -4.28
C ALA A 109 9.22 3.37 -3.29
N GLY A 110 8.69 4.53 -3.68
CA GLY A 110 8.57 5.69 -2.79
C GLY A 110 7.66 5.42 -1.58
N LEU A 111 6.51 4.78 -1.79
CA LEU A 111 5.59 4.37 -0.72
C LEU A 111 6.21 3.33 0.22
N GLU A 112 6.96 2.36 -0.32
CA GLU A 112 7.69 1.37 0.49
C GLU A 112 8.73 2.04 1.39
N GLN A 113 9.47 3.03 0.88
CA GLN A 113 10.41 3.81 1.68
C GLN A 113 9.71 4.63 2.77
N GLN A 114 8.56 5.25 2.46
CA GLN A 114 7.76 5.96 3.46
C GLN A 114 7.22 5.02 4.54
N MET A 115 6.72 3.83 4.16
CA MET A 115 6.28 2.83 5.13
C MET A 115 7.42 2.37 6.03
N LYS A 116 8.63 2.19 5.49
CA LYS A 116 9.81 1.85 6.28
C LYS A 116 10.13 2.95 7.31
N ALA A 117 10.18 4.20 6.89
CA ALA A 117 10.43 5.33 7.79
C ALA A 117 9.35 5.48 8.88
N LEU A 118 8.08 5.23 8.54
CA LEU A 118 6.98 5.23 9.51
C LEU A 118 7.10 4.10 10.53
N ARG A 119 7.53 2.90 10.12
CA ARG A 119 7.79 1.79 11.05
C ARG A 119 8.92 2.13 12.02
N GLU A 120 10.04 2.63 11.51
CA GLU A 120 11.18 3.04 12.35
C GLU A 120 10.78 4.13 13.36
N ARG A 121 9.94 5.09 12.94
CA ARG A 121 9.41 6.12 13.84
C ARG A 121 8.43 5.54 14.88
N SER A 122 7.59 4.57 14.48
CA SER A 122 6.70 3.87 15.41
C SER A 122 7.48 3.16 16.50
N ASP A 123 8.52 2.41 16.11
CA ASP A 123 9.38 1.68 17.04
C ASP A 123 10.08 2.63 18.03
N GLN A 124 10.53 3.80 17.57
CA GLN A 124 11.11 4.83 18.43
C GLN A 124 10.10 5.38 19.44
N ILE A 125 8.87 5.68 19.00
CA ILE A 125 7.81 6.19 19.88
C ILE A 125 7.45 5.14 20.94
N GLU A 126 7.35 3.86 20.58
CA GLU A 126 7.06 2.78 21.53
C GLU A 126 8.16 2.64 22.60
N GLN A 127 9.43 2.80 22.22
CA GLN A 127 10.55 2.82 23.17
C GLN A 127 10.47 4.02 24.12
N GLU A 128 10.14 5.21 23.62
CA GLU A 128 9.96 6.41 24.45
C GLU A 128 8.79 6.26 25.43
N ILE A 129 7.65 5.74 24.98
CA ILE A 129 6.49 5.46 25.85
C ILE A 129 6.89 4.51 26.97
N THR A 130 7.57 3.41 26.64
CA THR A 130 8.01 2.43 27.64
C THR A 130 8.93 3.06 28.68
N LYS A 131 9.84 3.93 28.26
CA LYS A 131 10.73 4.66 29.17
C LYS A 131 9.95 5.60 30.09
N LEU A 132 9.02 6.38 29.53
CA LEU A 132 8.19 7.30 30.30
C LEU A 132 7.28 6.57 31.31
N GLU A 133 6.76 5.40 30.95
CA GLU A 133 5.97 4.57 31.87
C GLU A 133 6.82 4.06 33.05
N GLN A 134 8.06 3.64 32.79
CA GLN A 134 8.99 3.25 33.85
C GLN A 134 9.33 4.43 34.78
N GLU A 135 9.56 5.62 34.24
CA GLU A 135 9.81 6.83 35.03
C GLU A 135 8.59 7.25 35.86
N ARG A 136 7.37 7.12 35.30
CA ARG A 136 6.11 7.36 36.00
C ARG A 136 5.96 6.43 37.19
N LEU A 137 6.23 5.13 37.02
CA LEU A 137 6.14 4.13 38.10
C LEU A 137 7.14 4.42 39.22
N LYS A 138 8.38 4.81 38.89
CA LYS A 138 9.37 5.21 39.89
C LYS A 138 8.92 6.44 40.68
N THR A 139 8.36 7.42 40.00
CA THR A 139 7.83 8.64 40.63
C THR A 139 6.67 8.32 41.56
N LEU A 140 5.77 7.43 41.14
CA LEU A 140 4.64 6.99 41.97
C LEU A 140 5.10 6.26 43.24
N ALA A 141 6.09 5.36 43.13
CA ALA A 141 6.65 4.66 44.28
C ALA A 141 7.28 5.64 45.29
N LEU A 142 8.06 6.61 44.80
CA LEU A 142 8.65 7.65 45.65
C LEU A 142 7.57 8.49 46.34
N HIS A 143 6.51 8.84 45.61
CA HIS A 143 5.37 9.57 46.16
C HIS A 143 4.70 8.77 47.28
N GLU A 144 4.40 7.49 47.07
CA GLU A 144 3.82 6.62 48.11
C GLU A 144 4.70 6.55 49.37
N ASP A 145 6.02 6.44 49.21
CA ASP A 145 6.97 6.39 50.33
C ASP A 145 6.98 7.71 51.12
N ILE A 146 6.96 8.85 50.42
CA ILE A 146 6.86 10.18 51.06
C ILE A 146 5.54 10.31 51.83
N TYR A 147 4.42 9.89 51.23
CA TYR A 147 3.12 9.96 51.89
C TYR A 147 3.09 9.11 53.17
N ARG A 148 3.63 7.89 53.15
CA ARG A 148 3.73 7.04 54.34
C ARG A 148 4.58 7.70 55.43
N SER A 149 5.74 8.25 55.06
CA SER A 149 6.64 8.92 55.99
C SER A 149 5.99 10.15 56.64
N LEU A 150 5.32 10.99 55.84
CA LEU A 150 4.59 12.15 56.34
C LEU A 150 3.44 11.73 57.26
N PHE A 151 2.69 10.68 56.90
CA PHE A 151 1.61 10.18 57.72
C PHE A 151 2.10 9.70 59.08
N GLN A 152 3.18 8.92 59.12
CA GLN A 152 3.79 8.47 60.38
C GLN A 152 4.27 9.66 61.23
N SER A 153 4.93 10.64 60.60
CA SER A 153 5.40 11.85 61.30
C SER A 153 4.24 12.64 61.94
N ILE A 154 3.08 12.70 61.27
CA ILE A 154 1.88 13.32 61.83
C ILE A 154 1.37 12.53 63.03
N GLU A 155 1.29 11.20 62.94
CA GLU A 155 0.91 10.36 64.07
C GLU A 155 1.83 10.56 65.28
N ASP A 156 3.14 10.57 65.05
CA ASP A 156 4.14 10.80 66.09
C ASP A 156 3.97 12.19 66.73
N CYS A 157 3.72 13.23 65.92
CA CYS A 157 3.44 14.58 66.43
C CYS A 157 2.17 14.64 67.30
N VAL A 158 1.12 13.93 66.91
CA VAL A 158 -0.12 13.84 67.69
C VAL A 158 0.13 13.12 69.02
N GLN A 159 0.90 12.02 69.00
CA GLN A 159 1.28 11.31 70.22
C GLN A 159 2.10 12.19 71.17
N HIS A 160 3.11 12.89 70.66
CA HIS A 160 3.93 13.81 71.45
C HIS A 160 3.10 14.96 72.04
N LYS A 161 2.16 15.52 71.27
CA LYS A 161 1.24 16.54 71.77
C LYS A 161 0.42 16.02 72.95
N ASN A 162 -0.18 14.83 72.82
CA ASN A 162 -0.99 14.22 73.87
C ASN A 162 -0.16 13.94 75.14
N GLN A 163 1.07 13.46 74.97
CA GLN A 163 2.00 13.25 76.09
C GLN A 163 2.33 14.58 76.80
N TRP A 164 2.57 15.64 76.05
CA TRP A 164 2.85 16.96 76.60
C TRP A 164 1.66 17.54 77.37
N GLU A 165 0.44 17.40 76.85
CA GLU A 165 -0.79 17.80 77.54
C GLU A 165 -0.98 17.04 78.86
N ALA A 166 -0.72 15.73 78.87
CA ALA A 166 -0.78 14.91 80.08
C ALA A 166 0.26 15.34 81.13
N LEU A 167 1.50 15.61 80.71
CA LEU A 167 2.55 16.12 81.59
C LEU A 167 2.18 17.49 82.17
N HIS A 168 1.66 18.39 81.34
CA HIS A 168 1.21 19.71 81.77
C HIS A 168 0.12 19.61 82.84
N GLN A 169 -0.89 18.75 82.63
CA GLN A 169 -1.94 18.50 83.63
C GLN A 169 -1.38 17.92 84.94
N ALA A 170 -0.46 16.95 84.84
CA ALA A 170 0.17 16.35 86.00
C ALA A 170 0.95 17.39 86.84
N ILE A 171 1.76 18.22 86.19
CA ILE A 171 2.52 19.31 86.84
C ILE A 171 1.58 20.29 87.53
N PHE A 172 0.54 20.77 86.82
CA PHE A 172 -0.42 21.71 87.37
C PHE A 172 -1.16 21.14 88.60
N SER A 173 -1.57 19.87 88.53
CA SER A 173 -2.20 19.18 89.66
C SER A 173 -1.24 19.05 90.86
N GLY A 174 0.04 18.76 90.60
CA GLY A 174 1.09 18.67 91.61
C GLY A 174 1.33 20.00 92.31
N GLN A 175 1.45 21.09 91.55
CA GLN A 175 1.59 22.45 92.06
C GLN A 175 0.40 22.84 92.94
N THR A 176 -0.83 22.54 92.49
CA THR A 176 -2.05 22.80 93.26
C THR A 176 -2.04 22.07 94.60
N LYS A 177 -1.67 20.79 94.61
CA LYS A 177 -1.53 19.98 95.84
C LYS A 177 -0.45 20.53 96.77
N GLN A 178 0.72 20.90 96.22
CA GLN A 178 1.82 21.48 97.00
C GLN A 178 1.42 22.80 97.66
N MET A 179 0.73 23.68 96.92
CA MET A 179 0.23 24.94 97.44
C MET A 179 -0.75 24.71 98.59
N HIS A 180 -1.69 23.77 98.43
CA HIS A 180 -2.63 23.40 99.49
C HIS A 180 -1.92 22.87 100.75
N ALA A 181 -0.96 21.97 100.59
CA ALA A 181 -0.16 21.46 101.71
C ALA A 181 0.61 22.57 102.44
N THR A 182 1.15 23.54 101.69
CA THR A 182 1.88 24.68 102.25
C THR A 182 0.96 25.57 103.09
N VAL A 183 -0.27 25.82 102.63
CA VAL A 183 -1.28 26.57 103.38
C VAL A 183 -1.65 25.85 104.68
N ILE A 184 -1.88 24.54 104.64
CA ILE A 184 -2.19 23.73 105.84
C ILE A 184 -1.04 23.79 106.85
N LEU A 185 0.21 23.62 106.39
CA LEU A 185 1.38 23.70 107.26
C LEU A 185 1.52 25.09 107.91
N ALA A 186 1.30 26.16 107.13
CA ALA A 186 1.32 27.52 107.66
C ALA A 186 0.23 27.74 108.73
N GLN A 187 -0.98 27.25 108.49
CA GLN A 187 -2.09 27.31 109.46
C GLN A 187 -1.80 26.50 110.74
N ALA A 188 -1.24 25.30 110.59
CA ALA A 188 -0.85 24.47 111.72
C ALA A 188 0.25 25.14 112.56
N ASN A 189 1.27 25.71 111.91
CA ASN A 189 2.34 26.45 112.58
C ASN A 189 1.84 27.69 113.31
N ALA A 190 0.92 28.44 112.71
CA ALA A 190 0.27 29.59 113.36
C ALA A 190 -0.53 29.15 114.59
N SER A 191 -1.33 28.08 114.47
CA SER A 191 -2.12 27.53 115.57
C SER A 191 -1.24 27.03 116.72
N TRP A 192 -0.15 26.35 116.39
CA TRP A 192 0.84 25.89 117.37
C TRP A 192 1.50 27.06 118.10
N SER A 193 1.86 28.13 117.38
CA SER A 193 2.45 29.33 117.97
C SER A 193 1.50 30.00 118.97
N VAL A 194 0.21 30.08 118.65
CA VAL A 194 -0.83 30.59 119.57
C VAL A 194 -0.99 29.70 120.79
N LEU A 195 -1.03 28.36 120.61
CA LEU A 195 -1.14 27.41 121.71
C LEU A 195 0.06 27.51 122.65
N LYS A 196 1.28 27.57 122.09
CA LYS A 196 2.52 27.72 122.84
C LYS A 196 2.49 28.98 123.72
N ALA A 197 2.10 30.12 123.14
CA ALA A 197 1.94 31.37 123.88
C ALA A 197 0.91 31.28 125.03
N LYS A 198 -0.17 30.52 124.87
CA LYS A 198 -1.19 30.31 125.93
C LYS A 198 -0.70 29.40 127.06
N LEU A 199 0.26 28.51 126.80
CA LEU A 199 0.77 27.54 127.77
C LEU A 199 2.00 28.03 128.56
N ASN A 200 2.45 29.28 128.36
CA ASN A 200 3.67 29.83 128.97
C ASN A 200 4.94 28.95 128.76
N MET A 201 5.04 28.30 127.59
CA MET A 201 6.22 27.58 127.10
C MET A 201 6.87 28.34 125.94
#